data_AF-A0A4P5RML0-F1
#
_entry.id   AF-A0A4P5RML0-F1
#
_cell.length_a   1.000
_cell.length_b   1.000
_cell.length_c   1.000
_cell.angle_alpha   90.00
_cell.angle_beta   90.00
_cell.angle_gamma   90.00
#
_symmetry.space_group_name_H-M   'P 1'
#
loop_
_entity.id
_entity.type
_entity.pdbx_description
1 polymer ?
#
loop_
_entity_poly.entity_id
_entity_poly.type
_entity_poly.pdbx_seq_one_letter_code
_entity_poly.pdbx_strand_id
1 'polypeptide(L)'
;MSNQNLGKTGSNLPTKDIDSATSKTNLTVRTLPVPPEAPEEPDMNAVYLKAYAGKVDDLIKLLAKVAGSKDGAKIIKNLPGFEGKSAVKDLQKHPETFIKSFLKNDDDLESLLDTIQDSKLGDKLITLLEKTPAGQALLKEIADKIESELTEYNNAMIQYEEELTAYETALDEFINPAFLPQQDDAEIDEIIARAEAEAEEEVTVEDAAEDEVIVGEEDVVEDEEMTSDEEAISDEEIVLEEEILVDGEVPSEEEITQG
;
A
#
# COMPACT_ATOMS: atom_id res chain seq x y z
N MET A 1 46.66 5.76 -84.55
CA MET A 1 46.93 4.34 -84.22
C MET A 1 47.57 4.26 -82.84
N SER A 2 46.92 3.57 -81.91
CA SER A 2 47.44 2.93 -80.68
C SER A 2 46.18 2.53 -79.87
N ASN A 3 45.87 1.25 -79.71
CA ASN A 3 46.38 0.32 -78.66
C ASN A 3 46.05 0.86 -77.25
N GLN A 4 45.53 0.11 -76.27
CA GLN A 4 45.31 -1.32 -76.07
C GLN A 4 44.41 -1.50 -74.83
N ASN A 5 43.95 -2.73 -74.67
CA ASN A 5 43.03 -3.32 -73.69
C ASN A 5 43.65 -3.54 -72.29
N LEU A 6 42.86 -4.18 -71.39
CA LEU A 6 43.07 -4.67 -70.01
C LEU A 6 42.53 -3.69 -68.95
N GLY A 7 41.48 -3.99 -68.16
CA GLY A 7 41.04 -5.27 -67.63
C GLY A 7 41.23 -5.24 -66.11
N LYS A 8 40.19 -4.89 -65.35
CA LYS A 8 40.11 -5.16 -63.90
C LYS A 8 38.65 -5.33 -63.50
N THR A 9 38.31 -6.59 -63.24
CA THR A 9 37.10 -7.07 -62.59
C THR A 9 37.14 -6.68 -61.11
N GLY A 10 36.21 -5.82 -60.68
CA GLY A 10 35.88 -5.59 -59.28
C GLY A 10 34.39 -5.81 -59.11
N SER A 11 33.98 -7.04 -58.81
CA SER A 11 32.62 -7.38 -58.43
C SER A 11 32.34 -6.80 -57.05
N ASN A 12 31.73 -5.62 -57.00
CA ASN A 12 31.05 -5.15 -55.80
C ASN A 12 29.82 -6.04 -55.59
N LEU A 13 29.93 -7.03 -54.70
CA LEU A 13 28.77 -7.63 -54.06
C LEU A 13 28.13 -6.56 -53.17
N PRO A 14 26.80 -6.34 -53.22
CA PRO A 14 26.15 -5.59 -52.17
C PRO A 14 26.22 -6.42 -50.89
N THR A 15 27.00 -5.96 -49.92
CA THR A 15 26.85 -6.34 -48.52
C THR A 15 25.43 -5.98 -48.12
N LYS A 16 24.57 -6.99 -48.10
CA LYS A 16 23.25 -6.88 -47.52
C LYS A 16 23.50 -6.82 -46.02
N ASP A 17 23.52 -5.62 -45.48
CA ASP A 17 23.41 -5.39 -44.05
C ASP A 17 22.13 -6.11 -43.62
N ILE A 18 22.31 -7.31 -43.07
CA ILE A 18 21.26 -7.98 -42.33
C ILE A 18 21.25 -7.20 -41.02
N ASP A 19 20.45 -6.14 -41.00
CA ASP A 19 19.93 -5.59 -39.76
C ASP A 19 19.21 -6.74 -39.07
N SER A 20 19.96 -7.47 -38.24
CA SER A 20 19.42 -8.37 -37.25
C SER A 20 18.61 -7.49 -36.30
N ALA A 21 17.35 -7.29 -36.64
CA ALA A 21 16.32 -6.92 -35.68
C ALA A 21 16.17 -8.10 -34.70
N THR A 22 17.19 -8.34 -33.88
CA THR A 22 17.00 -8.87 -32.55
C THR A 22 16.24 -7.78 -31.82
N SER A 23 14.91 -7.86 -31.94
CA SER A 23 13.99 -7.27 -30.98
C SER A 23 14.38 -7.89 -29.64
N LYS A 24 15.37 -7.30 -28.97
CA LYS A 24 15.64 -7.53 -27.56
C LYS A 24 14.34 -7.19 -26.86
N THR A 25 13.55 -8.20 -26.53
CA THR A 25 12.48 -8.07 -25.55
C THR A 25 13.19 -7.57 -24.30
N ASN A 26 13.09 -6.27 -24.02
CA ASN A 26 13.65 -5.67 -22.82
C ASN A 26 12.79 -6.16 -21.68
N LEU A 27 13.07 -7.37 -21.20
CA LEU A 27 12.40 -7.94 -20.06
C LEU A 27 12.69 -7.02 -18.86
N THR A 28 11.68 -6.25 -18.50
CA THR A 28 11.79 -5.26 -17.44
C THR A 28 11.60 -5.98 -16.12
N VAL A 29 12.71 -6.23 -15.41
CA VAL A 29 12.65 -6.77 -14.04
C VAL A 29 12.01 -5.72 -13.14
N ARG A 30 10.77 -5.98 -12.72
CA ARG A 30 10.04 -5.15 -11.74
C ARG A 30 10.23 -5.74 -10.34
N THR A 31 10.30 -4.88 -9.34
CA THR A 31 10.28 -5.29 -7.92
C THR A 31 8.84 -5.39 -7.43
N LEU A 32 8.57 -6.29 -6.49
CA LEU A 32 7.27 -6.39 -5.83
C LEU A 32 6.93 -5.04 -5.17
N PRO A 33 5.76 -4.44 -5.44
CA PRO A 33 5.38 -3.17 -4.83
C PRO A 33 5.14 -3.34 -3.32
N VAL A 34 5.35 -2.26 -2.58
CA VAL A 34 5.09 -2.22 -1.13
C VAL A 34 3.63 -1.79 -0.92
N PRO A 35 2.85 -2.52 -0.09
CA PRO A 35 1.50 -2.10 0.27
C PRO A 35 1.49 -0.68 0.87
N PRO A 36 0.42 0.10 0.64
CA PRO A 36 0.29 1.40 1.30
C PRO A 36 0.29 1.23 2.83
N GLU A 37 0.88 2.18 3.55
CA GLU A 37 0.92 2.16 5.03
C GLU A 37 -0.48 2.35 5.66
N ALA A 38 -1.47 2.79 4.89
CA ALA A 38 -2.83 2.95 5.35
C ALA A 38 -3.54 1.57 5.44
N PRO A 39 -4.46 1.38 6.41
CA PRO A 39 -5.26 0.15 6.51
C PRO A 39 -6.03 -0.14 5.21
N GLU A 40 -6.40 -1.39 4.95
CA GLU A 40 -7.16 -1.83 3.74
C GLU A 40 -8.59 -1.27 3.65
N GLU A 41 -9.13 -0.77 4.77
CA GLU A 41 -10.35 0.02 4.78
C GLU A 41 -10.11 1.36 5.50
N PRO A 42 -10.73 2.45 5.04
CA PRO A 42 -10.59 3.74 5.71
C PRO A 42 -11.31 3.71 7.06
N ASP A 43 -10.65 4.21 8.09
CA ASP A 43 -11.30 4.50 9.38
C ASP A 43 -12.29 5.66 9.18
N MET A 44 -13.57 5.31 9.02
CA MET A 44 -14.63 6.29 8.76
C MET A 44 -14.76 7.30 9.90
N ASN A 45 -14.59 6.88 11.16
CA ASN A 45 -14.70 7.78 12.30
C ASN A 45 -13.59 8.84 12.26
N ALA A 46 -12.35 8.43 11.95
CA ALA A 46 -11.25 9.36 11.75
C ALA A 46 -11.48 10.32 10.56
N VAL A 47 -12.02 9.81 9.45
CA VAL A 47 -12.40 10.64 8.28
C VAL A 47 -13.41 11.70 8.68
N TYR A 48 -14.42 11.33 9.46
CA TYR A 48 -15.44 12.25 9.93
C TYR A 48 -14.89 13.29 10.91
N LEU A 49 -14.12 12.89 11.92
CA LEU A 49 -13.47 13.83 12.83
C LEU A 49 -12.62 14.87 12.07
N LYS A 50 -11.87 14.41 11.06
CA LYS A 50 -11.07 15.28 10.19
C LYS A 50 -11.94 16.19 9.32
N ALA A 51 -13.08 15.73 8.84
CA ALA A 51 -14.02 16.55 8.07
C ALA A 51 -14.67 17.67 8.90
N TYR A 52 -14.87 17.43 10.20
CA TYR A 52 -15.37 18.45 11.14
C TYR A 52 -14.25 19.32 11.75
N ALA A 53 -12.98 19.06 11.44
CA ALA A 53 -11.86 19.84 11.94
C ALA A 53 -12.00 21.32 11.53
N GLY A 54 -12.00 22.21 12.53
CA GLY A 54 -12.23 23.64 12.32
C GLY A 54 -13.69 24.04 12.05
N LYS A 55 -14.62 23.09 12.04
CA LYS A 55 -16.07 23.30 11.80
C LYS A 55 -16.94 23.13 13.03
N VAL A 56 -16.36 22.68 14.15
CA VAL A 56 -17.07 22.56 15.44
C VAL A 56 -17.74 23.87 15.84
N ASP A 57 -17.07 25.01 15.67
CA ASP A 57 -17.65 26.33 15.98
C ASP A 57 -18.92 26.63 15.16
N ASP A 58 -18.87 26.40 13.84
CA ASP A 58 -20.01 26.60 12.93
C ASP A 58 -21.16 25.62 13.25
N LEU A 59 -20.84 24.35 13.51
CA LEU A 59 -21.80 23.34 13.91
C LEU A 59 -22.53 23.77 15.18
N ILE A 60 -21.81 24.08 16.27
CA ILE A 60 -22.43 24.43 17.55
C ILE A 60 -23.25 25.73 17.44
N LYS A 61 -22.79 26.73 16.67
CA LYS A 61 -23.57 27.95 16.40
C LYS A 61 -24.85 27.66 15.64
N LEU A 62 -24.82 26.75 14.67
CA LEU A 62 -26.03 26.30 13.98
C LEU A 62 -26.97 25.53 14.92
N LEU A 63 -26.44 24.66 15.78
CA LEU A 63 -27.21 23.99 16.83
C LEU A 63 -27.92 25.00 17.74
N ALA A 64 -27.22 26.04 18.18
CA ALA A 64 -27.81 27.10 18.99
C ALA A 64 -28.95 27.85 18.27
N LYS A 65 -28.79 28.10 16.96
CA LYS A 65 -29.83 28.73 16.14
C LYS A 65 -31.07 27.84 16.02
N VAL A 66 -30.89 26.56 15.73
CA VAL A 66 -32.01 25.63 15.55
C VAL A 66 -32.68 25.25 16.87
N ALA A 67 -31.93 25.27 17.97
CA ALA A 67 -32.44 25.11 19.33
C ALA A 67 -33.55 26.12 19.65
N GLY A 68 -33.59 27.29 18.99
CA GLY A 68 -34.64 28.29 19.16
C GLY A 68 -36.03 27.80 18.71
N SER A 69 -36.10 26.74 17.91
CA SER A 69 -37.36 26.13 17.47
C SER A 69 -37.83 25.01 18.42
N LYS A 70 -39.14 24.75 18.48
CA LYS A 70 -39.71 23.68 19.32
C LYS A 70 -39.14 22.29 18.96
N ASP A 71 -38.92 22.03 17.68
CA ASP A 71 -38.43 20.74 17.20
C ASP A 71 -36.91 20.64 17.36
N GLY A 72 -36.16 21.70 17.03
CA GLY A 72 -34.71 21.73 17.28
C GLY A 72 -34.37 21.60 18.77
N ALA A 73 -35.11 22.25 19.66
CA ALA A 73 -34.95 22.09 21.11
C ALA A 73 -35.16 20.64 21.57
N LYS A 74 -36.13 19.91 20.99
CA LYS A 74 -36.39 18.50 21.32
C LYS A 74 -35.32 17.55 20.80
N ILE A 75 -34.73 17.87 19.65
CA ILE A 75 -33.65 17.08 19.05
C ILE A 75 -32.38 17.29 19.88
N ILE A 76 -32.00 18.55 20.10
CA ILE A 76 -30.74 18.91 20.76
C ILE A 76 -30.65 18.42 22.20
N LYS A 77 -31.74 18.47 22.98
CA LYS A 77 -31.72 17.98 24.38
C LYS A 77 -31.39 16.49 24.53
N ASN A 78 -31.43 15.74 23.44
CA ASN A 78 -31.14 14.30 23.42
C ASN A 78 -29.80 14.01 22.72
N LEU A 79 -29.05 15.05 22.30
CA LEU A 79 -27.71 14.89 21.74
C LEU A 79 -26.67 14.81 22.87
N PRO A 80 -25.62 14.00 22.72
CA PRO A 80 -24.48 13.96 23.63
C PRO A 80 -23.86 15.34 23.83
N GLY A 81 -23.41 15.63 25.05
CA GLY A 81 -22.83 16.93 25.42
C GLY A 81 -23.85 18.06 25.60
N PHE A 82 -25.15 17.81 25.42
CA PHE A 82 -26.24 18.77 25.69
C PHE A 82 -27.15 18.31 26.83
N GLU A 83 -26.59 17.56 27.77
CA GLU A 83 -27.33 16.99 28.89
C GLU A 83 -27.48 17.98 30.05
N GLY A 84 -28.61 17.89 30.77
CA GLY A 84 -28.89 18.71 31.94
C GLY A 84 -30.13 19.61 31.83
N LYS A 85 -30.62 20.10 32.98
CA LYS A 85 -31.93 20.76 33.11
C LYS A 85 -32.07 22.05 32.28
N SER A 86 -30.97 22.65 31.82
CA SER A 86 -30.96 23.93 31.09
C SER A 86 -30.11 23.93 29.83
N ALA A 87 -29.48 22.82 29.42
CA ALA A 87 -28.46 22.81 28.37
C ALA A 87 -28.91 23.46 27.05
N VAL A 88 -30.13 23.20 26.58
CA VAL A 88 -30.68 23.86 25.37
C VAL A 88 -30.79 25.39 25.52
N LYS A 89 -31.18 25.87 26.71
CA LYS A 89 -31.27 27.31 26.98
C LYS A 89 -29.89 27.95 27.10
N ASP A 90 -28.93 27.20 27.66
CA ASP A 90 -27.56 27.66 27.82
C ASP A 90 -26.86 27.71 26.46
N LEU A 91 -27.06 26.69 25.60
CA LEU A 91 -26.59 26.67 24.22
C LEU A 91 -27.09 27.89 23.42
N GLN A 92 -28.36 28.27 23.58
CA GLN A 92 -28.92 29.45 22.90
C GLN A 92 -28.28 30.77 23.35
N LYS A 93 -27.86 30.87 24.62
CA LYS A 93 -27.35 32.12 25.20
C LYS A 93 -25.82 32.24 25.13
N HIS A 94 -25.14 31.11 25.24
CA HIS A 94 -23.71 30.99 25.41
C HIS A 94 -23.16 29.80 24.61
N PRO A 95 -23.33 29.77 23.26
CA PRO A 95 -22.79 28.66 22.46
C PRO A 95 -21.28 28.48 22.63
N GLU A 96 -20.54 29.54 22.98
CA GLU A 96 -19.10 29.52 23.17
C GLU A 96 -18.66 28.60 24.31
N THR A 97 -19.50 28.35 25.31
CA THR A 97 -19.15 27.41 26.40
C THR A 97 -19.14 25.97 25.90
N PHE A 98 -20.08 25.62 25.02
CA PHE A 98 -20.16 24.30 24.40
C PHE A 98 -19.02 24.11 23.40
N ILE A 99 -18.73 25.11 22.57
CA ILE A 99 -17.58 25.08 21.64
C ILE A 99 -16.28 24.79 22.39
N LYS A 100 -16.01 25.50 23.49
CA LYS A 100 -14.81 25.26 24.30
C LYS A 100 -14.79 23.88 24.96
N SER A 101 -15.95 23.34 25.31
CA SER A 101 -16.06 21.99 25.89
C SER A 101 -15.68 20.94 24.85
N PHE A 102 -16.33 20.96 23.69
CA PHE A 102 -16.08 20.01 22.60
C PHE A 102 -14.69 20.13 21.99
N LEU A 103 -14.07 21.32 21.99
CA LEU A 103 -12.68 21.49 21.54
C LEU A 103 -11.63 21.04 22.57
N LYS A 104 -12.03 20.80 23.82
CA LYS A 104 -11.13 20.35 24.89
C LYS A 104 -11.30 18.86 25.18
N ASN A 105 -12.48 18.32 24.92
CA ASN A 105 -12.82 16.93 25.18
C ASN A 105 -13.21 16.26 23.86
N ASP A 106 -12.26 15.53 23.28
CA ASP A 106 -12.45 14.86 21.99
C ASP A 106 -13.49 13.73 22.12
N ASP A 107 -13.56 13.02 23.26
CA ASP A 107 -14.55 11.95 23.50
C ASP A 107 -16.00 12.46 23.41
N ASP A 108 -16.26 13.66 23.95
CA ASP A 108 -17.59 14.29 23.87
C ASP A 108 -17.93 14.66 22.42
N LEU A 109 -16.94 15.16 21.67
CA LEU A 109 -17.11 15.55 20.27
C LEU A 109 -17.35 14.31 19.41
N GLU A 110 -16.57 13.26 19.59
CA GLU A 110 -16.71 11.97 18.91
C GLU A 110 -18.11 11.39 19.15
N SER A 111 -18.54 11.31 20.41
CA SER A 111 -19.88 10.84 20.77
C SER A 111 -21.00 11.64 20.09
N LEU A 112 -20.83 12.97 19.99
CA LEU A 112 -21.76 13.84 19.28
C LEU A 112 -21.78 13.53 17.78
N LEU A 113 -20.61 13.44 17.14
CA LEU A 113 -20.50 13.21 15.70
C LEU A 113 -21.02 11.82 15.30
N ASP A 114 -20.71 10.80 16.08
CA ASP A 114 -21.25 9.43 15.93
C ASP A 114 -22.78 9.45 15.98
N THR A 115 -23.37 10.12 16.98
CA THR A 115 -24.83 10.27 17.07
C THR A 115 -25.41 11.04 15.87
N ILE A 116 -24.68 12.01 15.31
CA ILE A 116 -25.13 12.77 14.14
C ILE A 116 -25.17 11.88 12.88
N GLN A 117 -24.26 10.92 12.77
CA GLN A 117 -24.11 10.06 11.59
C GLN A 117 -25.01 8.82 11.65
N ASP A 118 -24.94 8.09 12.76
CA ASP A 118 -25.46 6.72 12.82
C ASP A 118 -26.76 6.61 13.60
N SER A 119 -27.52 7.71 13.67
CA SER A 119 -28.78 7.73 14.39
C SER A 119 -29.93 8.44 13.67
N LYS A 120 -31.15 7.95 13.93
CA LYS A 120 -32.41 8.61 13.54
C LYS A 120 -32.57 10.01 14.16
N LEU A 121 -31.82 10.32 15.22
CA LEU A 121 -31.79 11.65 15.81
C LEU A 121 -30.92 12.58 14.97
N GLY A 122 -29.77 12.07 14.50
CA GLY A 122 -28.89 12.69 13.52
C GLY A 122 -29.60 13.05 12.22
N ASP A 123 -30.32 12.10 11.61
CA ASP A 123 -31.13 12.34 10.39
C ASP A 123 -32.08 13.53 10.54
N LYS A 124 -32.77 13.60 11.69
CA LYS A 124 -33.71 14.68 12.00
C LYS A 124 -32.99 16.01 12.18
N LEU A 125 -31.81 15.99 12.79
CA LEU A 125 -30.97 17.16 12.95
C LEU A 125 -30.49 17.67 11.58
N ILE A 126 -29.92 16.80 10.76
CA ILE A 126 -29.45 17.10 9.40
C ILE A 126 -30.58 17.72 8.58
N THR A 127 -31.74 17.05 8.52
CA THR A 127 -32.95 17.56 7.83
C THR A 127 -33.34 18.97 8.31
N LEU A 128 -33.11 19.27 9.59
CA LEU A 128 -33.45 20.55 10.18
C LEU A 128 -32.39 21.62 9.85
N LEU A 129 -31.12 21.26 9.84
CA LEU A 129 -30.01 22.12 9.42
C LEU A 129 -30.12 22.50 7.93
N GLU A 130 -30.49 21.55 7.08
CA GLU A 130 -30.71 21.73 5.63
C GLU A 130 -31.81 22.76 5.30
N LYS A 131 -32.69 23.10 6.24
CA LYS A 131 -33.69 24.17 6.04
C LYS A 131 -33.07 25.56 6.01
N THR A 132 -31.80 25.69 6.38
CA THR A 132 -31.09 26.96 6.42
C THR A 132 -29.94 26.98 5.41
N PRO A 133 -29.69 28.09 4.70
CA PRO A 133 -28.56 28.19 3.77
C PRO A 133 -27.20 27.93 4.44
N ALA A 134 -27.05 28.37 5.70
CA ALA A 134 -25.82 28.14 6.46
C ALA A 134 -25.63 26.66 6.84
N GLY A 135 -26.70 25.94 7.19
CA GLY A 135 -26.64 24.50 7.42
C GLY A 135 -26.35 23.72 6.14
N GLN A 136 -26.96 24.08 5.01
CA GLN A 136 -26.63 23.49 3.70
C GLN A 136 -25.17 23.71 3.33
N ALA A 137 -24.65 24.92 3.51
CA ALA A 137 -23.26 25.24 3.21
C ALA A 137 -22.30 24.41 4.07
N LEU A 138 -22.55 24.32 5.38
CA LEU A 138 -21.73 23.52 6.30
C LEU A 138 -21.76 22.04 5.92
N LEU A 139 -22.95 21.46 5.75
CA LEU A 139 -23.10 20.04 5.42
C LEU A 139 -22.46 19.69 4.07
N LYS A 140 -22.58 20.58 3.08
CA LYS A 140 -21.89 20.41 1.79
C LYS A 140 -20.38 20.43 1.97
N GLU A 141 -19.84 21.38 2.72
CA GLU A 141 -18.40 21.49 2.93
C GLU A 141 -17.84 20.25 3.65
N ILE A 142 -18.57 19.72 4.64
CA ILE A 142 -18.23 18.47 5.31
C ILE A 142 -18.27 17.30 4.32
N ALA A 143 -19.32 17.20 3.50
CA ALA A 143 -19.45 16.15 2.49
C ALA A 143 -18.31 16.20 1.45
N ASP A 144 -18.00 17.38 0.91
CA ASP A 144 -16.89 17.59 -0.02
C ASP A 144 -15.55 17.17 0.62
N LYS A 145 -15.38 17.45 1.92
CA LYS A 145 -14.17 17.09 2.67
C LYS A 145 -14.07 15.57 2.88
N ILE A 146 -15.15 14.90 3.24
CA ILE A 146 -15.20 13.43 3.34
C ILE A 146 -14.86 12.79 1.99
N GLU A 147 -15.47 13.27 0.90
CA GLU A 147 -15.22 12.75 -0.44
C GLU A 147 -13.75 12.92 -0.85
N SER A 148 -13.13 14.07 -0.54
CA SER A 148 -11.71 14.31 -0.78
C SER A 148 -10.82 13.32 -0.02
N GLU A 149 -11.07 13.11 1.27
CA GLU A 149 -10.27 12.21 2.11
C GLU A 149 -10.40 10.74 1.65
N LEU A 150 -11.62 10.31 1.29
CA LEU A 150 -11.84 8.96 0.74
C LEU A 150 -11.24 8.79 -0.65
N THR A 151 -11.21 9.84 -1.47
CA THR A 151 -10.59 9.80 -2.81
C THR A 151 -9.08 9.64 -2.70
N GLU A 152 -8.43 10.38 -1.80
CA GLU A 152 -7.00 10.25 -1.54
C GLU A 152 -6.64 8.83 -1.09
N TYR A 153 -7.43 8.28 -0.16
CA TYR A 153 -7.28 6.91 0.32
C TYR A 153 -7.42 5.87 -0.80
N ASN A 154 -8.50 5.95 -1.60
CA ASN A 154 -8.76 4.99 -2.68
C ASN A 154 -7.68 5.07 -3.78
N ASN A 155 -7.17 6.26 -4.09
CA ASN A 155 -6.14 6.42 -5.12
C ASN A 155 -4.84 5.71 -4.73
N ALA A 156 -4.46 5.70 -3.45
CA ALA A 156 -3.26 5.00 -2.99
C ALA A 156 -3.41 3.47 -3.15
N MET A 157 -4.60 2.93 -2.83
CA MET A 157 -4.91 1.51 -3.05
C MET A 157 -4.90 1.15 -4.55
N ILE A 158 -5.53 1.98 -5.39
CA ILE A 158 -5.54 1.77 -6.85
C ILE A 158 -4.11 1.75 -7.42
N GLN A 159 -3.25 2.67 -6.99
CA GLN A 159 -1.85 2.71 -7.46
C GLN A 159 -1.09 1.44 -7.09
N TYR A 160 -1.27 0.95 -5.85
CA TYR A 160 -0.66 -0.30 -5.42
C TYR A 160 -1.16 -1.50 -6.23
N GLU A 161 -2.47 -1.61 -6.47
CA GLU A 161 -3.06 -2.68 -7.29
C GLU A 161 -2.56 -2.66 -8.74
N GLU A 162 -2.44 -1.47 -9.34
CA GLU A 162 -1.87 -1.29 -10.67
C GLU A 162 -0.39 -1.72 -10.73
N GLU A 163 0.41 -1.35 -9.73
CA GLU A 163 1.82 -1.75 -9.64
C GLU A 163 1.97 -3.27 -9.40
N LEU A 164 1.08 -3.86 -8.60
CA LEU A 164 1.08 -5.28 -8.29
C LEU A 164 0.73 -6.09 -9.53
N THR A 165 -0.33 -5.69 -10.24
CA THR A 165 -0.74 -6.30 -11.52
C THR A 165 0.40 -6.22 -12.55
N ALA A 166 1.11 -5.09 -12.60
CA ALA A 166 2.24 -4.92 -13.51
C ALA A 166 3.44 -5.79 -13.12
N TYR A 167 3.70 -6.00 -11.83
CA TYR A 167 4.71 -6.93 -11.34
C TYR A 167 4.35 -8.38 -11.67
N GLU A 168 3.10 -8.81 -11.39
CA GLU A 168 2.61 -10.15 -11.70
C GLU A 168 2.68 -10.45 -13.19
N THR A 169 2.28 -9.49 -14.04
CA THR A 169 2.39 -9.61 -15.49
C THR A 169 3.85 -9.79 -15.94
N ALA A 170 4.79 -9.02 -15.36
CA ALA A 170 6.21 -9.13 -15.68
C ALA A 170 6.82 -10.46 -15.19
N LEU A 171 6.36 -10.97 -14.04
CA LEU A 171 6.78 -12.26 -13.52
C LEU A 171 6.27 -13.41 -14.40
N ASP A 172 5.01 -13.34 -14.84
CA ASP A 172 4.44 -14.30 -15.79
C ASP A 172 5.19 -14.26 -17.13
N GLU A 173 5.56 -13.09 -17.65
CA GLU A 173 6.39 -12.96 -18.86
C GLU A 173 7.78 -13.60 -18.67
N PHE A 174 8.39 -13.42 -17.49
CA PHE A 174 9.70 -14.00 -17.19
C PHE A 174 9.68 -15.52 -17.04
N ILE A 175 8.66 -16.05 -16.34
CA ILE A 175 8.56 -17.48 -16.02
C ILE A 175 7.98 -18.27 -17.20
N ASN A 176 7.12 -17.69 -18.03
CA ASN A 176 6.44 -18.42 -19.08
C ASN A 176 7.35 -18.65 -20.30
N PRO A 177 7.75 -19.91 -20.59
CA PRO A 177 8.67 -20.23 -21.67
C PRO A 177 8.11 -19.94 -23.07
N ALA A 178 6.80 -19.69 -23.19
CA ALA A 178 6.19 -19.25 -24.45
C ALA A 178 6.69 -17.89 -24.94
N PHE A 179 7.32 -17.09 -24.07
CA PHE A 179 7.90 -15.77 -24.38
C PHE A 179 9.44 -15.75 -24.36
N LEU A 180 10.08 -16.85 -23.98
CA LEU A 180 11.52 -16.99 -24.19
C LEU A 180 11.76 -17.07 -25.70
N PRO A 181 12.80 -16.40 -26.25
CA PRO A 181 13.17 -16.63 -27.64
C PRO A 181 13.36 -18.14 -27.77
N GLN A 182 12.68 -18.74 -28.74
CA GLN A 182 13.06 -20.06 -29.22
C GLN A 182 14.50 -19.87 -29.69
N GLN A 183 15.48 -20.23 -28.85
CA GLN A 183 16.82 -20.46 -29.35
C GLN A 183 16.63 -21.49 -30.43
N ASP A 184 16.90 -21.11 -31.67
CA ASP A 184 16.78 -22.02 -32.79
C ASP A 184 17.70 -23.20 -32.43
N ASP A 185 17.15 -24.41 -32.30
CA ASP A 185 17.92 -25.59 -31.88
C ASP A 185 19.16 -25.76 -32.79
N ALA A 186 19.08 -25.25 -34.03
CA ALA A 186 20.18 -25.15 -34.99
C ALA A 186 21.34 -24.25 -34.54
N GLU A 187 21.10 -23.12 -33.84
CA GLU A 187 22.16 -22.29 -33.27
C GLU A 187 22.84 -22.98 -32.09
N ILE A 188 22.08 -23.75 -31.29
CA ILE A 188 22.64 -24.54 -30.19
C ILE A 188 23.52 -25.67 -30.76
N ASP A 189 23.02 -26.39 -31.76
CA ASP A 189 23.77 -27.44 -32.44
C ASP A 189 25.05 -26.90 -33.13
N GLU A 190 25.02 -25.68 -33.70
CA GLU A 190 26.21 -25.03 -34.28
C GLU A 190 27.24 -24.63 -33.21
N ILE A 191 26.79 -24.13 -32.06
CA ILE A 191 27.68 -23.80 -30.93
C ILE A 191 28.35 -25.07 -30.38
N ILE A 192 27.57 -26.15 -30.21
CA ILE A 192 28.08 -27.44 -29.73
C ILE A 192 29.07 -28.02 -30.75
N ALA A 193 28.73 -28.02 -32.04
CA ALA A 193 29.61 -28.54 -33.09
C ALA A 193 30.92 -27.74 -33.21
N ARG A 194 30.89 -26.41 -33.01
CA ARG A 194 32.11 -25.60 -32.96
C ARG A 194 32.97 -25.95 -31.74
N ALA A 195 32.37 -26.11 -30.57
CA ALA A 195 33.09 -26.48 -29.35
C ALA A 195 33.73 -27.88 -29.46
N GLU A 196 33.04 -28.84 -30.07
CA GLU A 196 33.60 -30.17 -30.34
C GLU A 196 34.77 -30.11 -31.34
N ALA A 197 34.64 -29.31 -32.42
CA ALA A 197 35.73 -29.14 -33.38
C ALA A 197 36.97 -28.45 -32.79
N GLU A 198 36.78 -27.46 -31.91
CA GLU A 198 37.89 -26.79 -31.21
C GLU A 198 38.58 -27.73 -30.18
N ALA A 199 37.81 -28.61 -29.53
CA ALA A 199 38.37 -29.63 -28.63
C ALA A 199 39.15 -30.74 -29.37
N GLU A 200 38.78 -31.08 -30.61
CA GLU A 200 39.53 -32.03 -31.44
C GLU A 200 40.81 -31.43 -32.05
N GLU A 201 40.90 -30.10 -32.20
CA GLU A 201 42.10 -29.40 -32.68
C GLU A 201 43.21 -29.34 -31.60
N GLU A 202 42.86 -29.30 -30.31
CA GLU A 202 43.83 -29.34 -29.18
C GLU A 202 44.47 -30.74 -28.96
N VAL A 203 43.93 -31.82 -29.51
CA VAL A 203 44.42 -33.21 -29.29
C VAL A 203 45.50 -33.64 -30.31
N THR A 204 46.11 -32.71 -31.06
CA THR A 204 47.12 -33.05 -32.10
C THR A 204 48.48 -32.32 -32.03
N VAL A 205 48.89 -31.87 -30.84
CA VAL A 205 50.29 -31.48 -30.53
C VAL A 205 50.55 -31.91 -29.07
N GLU A 206 51.45 -32.81 -28.69
CA GLU A 206 52.67 -33.34 -29.28
C GLU A 206 52.87 -34.82 -28.91
N ASP A 207 53.66 -35.45 -29.77
CA ASP A 207 54.30 -36.76 -29.71
C ASP A 207 55.22 -36.96 -28.49
N ALA A 208 55.52 -38.22 -28.23
CA ALA A 208 56.63 -38.78 -27.45
C ALA A 208 57.72 -37.81 -26.93
N ALA A 209 58.06 -37.92 -25.64
CA ALA A 209 59.42 -38.24 -25.17
C ALA A 209 59.49 -38.26 -23.63
N GLU A 210 60.49 -38.98 -23.18
CA GLU A 210 60.73 -39.46 -21.83
C GLU A 210 61.45 -38.44 -20.93
N ASP A 211 61.35 -38.73 -19.63
CA ASP A 211 62.40 -38.61 -18.61
C ASP A 211 62.79 -37.25 -17.99
N GLU A 212 62.95 -37.35 -16.67
CA GLU A 212 63.48 -36.44 -15.64
C GLU A 212 63.95 -35.01 -16.01
N VAL A 213 63.54 -34.03 -15.21
CA VAL A 213 64.41 -33.31 -14.25
C VAL A 213 63.59 -32.28 -13.43
N ILE A 214 63.86 -32.30 -12.12
CA ILE A 214 63.35 -31.46 -11.03
C ILE A 214 63.84 -30.00 -11.13
N VAL A 215 63.13 -29.06 -10.48
CA VAL A 215 63.54 -27.83 -9.72
C VAL A 215 62.62 -26.65 -10.09
N GLY A 216 61.99 -25.88 -9.20
CA GLY A 216 62.10 -25.70 -7.75
C GLY A 216 60.82 -25.06 -7.16
N GLU A 217 60.50 -25.37 -5.91
CA GLU A 217 60.59 -24.45 -4.76
C GLU A 217 59.71 -23.18 -4.88
N GLU A 218 58.51 -23.21 -4.29
CA GLU A 218 58.02 -22.06 -3.49
C GLU A 218 57.00 -22.53 -2.43
N ASP A 219 57.47 -22.41 -1.19
CA ASP A 219 56.82 -22.32 0.12
C ASP A 219 55.41 -22.89 0.38
N VAL A 220 55.43 -23.86 1.30
CA VAL A 220 54.39 -24.13 2.29
C VAL A 220 54.23 -22.91 3.22
N VAL A 221 52.99 -22.44 3.34
CA VAL A 221 52.45 -21.93 4.60
C VAL A 221 51.00 -22.41 4.72
N GLU A 222 50.81 -23.36 5.62
CA GLU A 222 49.53 -23.66 6.24
C GLU A 222 49.09 -22.44 7.08
N ASP A 223 47.79 -22.16 7.09
CA ASP A 223 47.09 -21.77 8.32
C ASP A 223 45.61 -22.13 8.16
N GLU A 224 45.30 -23.37 8.55
CA GLU A 224 44.06 -23.64 9.26
C GLU A 224 44.15 -22.92 10.60
N GLU A 225 43.18 -22.07 10.95
CA GLU A 225 42.28 -22.24 12.12
C GLU A 225 41.55 -20.93 12.48
N MET A 226 40.43 -21.11 13.21
CA MET A 226 39.72 -20.18 14.09
C MET A 226 38.42 -19.51 13.61
N THR A 227 37.32 -20.22 13.92
CA THR A 227 36.22 -19.79 14.82
C THR A 227 35.65 -18.38 14.70
N SER A 228 34.34 -18.34 14.47
CA SER A 228 33.47 -17.37 15.15
C SER A 228 32.17 -18.07 15.56
N ASP A 229 32.13 -18.47 16.83
CA ASP A 229 30.89 -18.51 17.62
C ASP A 229 30.26 -17.11 17.58
N GLU A 230 28.97 -17.03 17.28
CA GLU A 230 28.12 -16.06 17.95
C GLU A 230 26.70 -16.64 18.11
N GLU A 231 26.40 -17.03 19.34
CA GLU A 231 25.04 -17.13 19.84
C GLU A 231 24.33 -15.79 19.64
N ALA A 232 23.18 -15.81 18.96
CA ALA A 232 22.11 -14.85 19.21
C ALA A 232 20.91 -15.62 19.75
N ILE A 233 20.93 -15.83 21.06
CA ILE A 233 19.73 -15.92 21.88
C ILE A 233 18.93 -14.62 21.70
N SER A 234 17.76 -14.67 21.06
CA SER A 234 16.74 -13.65 21.28
C SER A 234 15.73 -14.22 22.28
N ASP A 235 15.73 -13.65 23.47
CA ASP A 235 14.76 -13.89 24.53
C ASP A 235 13.34 -13.62 24.01
N GLU A 236 12.63 -14.67 23.64
CA GLU A 236 11.17 -14.62 23.50
C GLU A 236 10.57 -15.12 24.81
N GLU A 237 10.52 -14.20 25.79
CA GLU A 237 9.70 -14.37 26.98
C GLU A 237 8.24 -14.21 26.57
N ILE A 238 7.63 -15.30 26.09
CA ILE A 238 6.18 -15.40 25.96
C ILE A 238 5.62 -15.54 27.37
N VAL A 239 5.31 -14.42 28.03
CA VAL A 239 4.40 -14.41 29.16
C VAL A 239 2.98 -14.46 28.61
N LEU A 240 2.41 -15.67 28.49
CA LEU A 240 0.96 -15.83 28.36
C LEU A 240 0.32 -15.54 29.72
N GLU A 241 0.03 -14.27 30.01
CA GLU A 241 -0.97 -13.93 31.03
C GLU A 241 -2.37 -14.03 30.39
N GLU A 242 -2.86 -15.27 30.30
CA GLU A 242 -4.28 -15.54 30.15
C GLU A 242 -4.95 -15.28 31.52
N GLU A 243 -5.27 -14.02 31.83
CA GLU A 243 -6.16 -13.70 32.94
C GLU A 243 -7.62 -14.02 32.53
N ILE A 244 -8.05 -15.25 32.81
CA ILE A 244 -9.47 -15.60 32.86
C ILE A 244 -10.01 -15.14 34.21
N LEU A 245 -10.45 -13.89 34.30
CA LEU A 245 -11.32 -13.43 35.38
C LEU A 245 -12.78 -13.57 34.94
N VAL A 246 -13.33 -14.77 35.13
CA VAL A 246 -14.78 -14.94 35.24
C VAL A 246 -15.13 -14.62 36.70
N ASP A 247 -15.45 -13.35 36.96
CA ASP A 247 -16.24 -12.98 38.12
C ASP A 247 -17.18 -11.84 37.74
N GLY A 248 -18.46 -12.01 38.02
CA GLY A 248 -19.47 -11.02 37.64
C GLY A 248 -20.89 -11.55 37.52
N GLU A 249 -21.35 -12.20 38.59
CA GLU A 249 -22.67 -11.93 39.19
C GLU A 249 -23.91 -11.99 38.28
N VAL A 250 -24.65 -13.10 38.41
CA VAL A 250 -26.04 -13.21 37.98
C VAL A 250 -26.92 -12.56 39.07
N PRO A 251 -27.60 -11.43 38.85
CA PRO A 251 -28.67 -11.01 39.75
C PRO A 251 -29.92 -11.86 39.48
N SER A 252 -30.34 -12.52 40.54
CA SER A 252 -31.62 -13.18 40.82
C SER A 252 -32.85 -12.63 40.08
N GLU A 253 -33.60 -13.52 39.42
CA GLU A 253 -35.03 -13.31 39.17
C GLU A 253 -35.80 -13.63 40.46
N GLU A 254 -36.21 -12.58 41.18
CA GLU A 254 -37.13 -12.66 42.32
C GLU A 254 -38.52 -12.13 41.91
N GLU A 255 -39.53 -12.94 42.23
CA GLU A 255 -40.97 -12.68 42.36
C GLU A 255 -41.74 -11.90 41.29
N ILE A 256 -42.55 -12.65 40.53
CA ILE A 256 -43.93 -12.24 40.23
C ILE A 256 -44.90 -13.15 40.98
N THR A 257 -45.28 -12.73 42.19
CA THR A 257 -46.54 -13.14 42.83
C THR A 257 -47.57 -12.03 42.62
N GLN A 258 -48.49 -12.22 41.67
CA GLN A 258 -49.72 -11.43 41.62
C GLN A 258 -50.77 -12.13 42.47
N GLY A 259 -51.12 -11.51 43.59
CA GLY A 259 -52.39 -11.67 44.30
C GLY A 259 -53.22 -10.41 44.15
#